data_AF-M0R9Z9-F1
#
_entry.id   AF-M0R9Z9-F1
#
_cell.length_a   1.000
_cell.length_b   1.000
_cell.length_c   1.000
_cell.angle_alpha   90.00
_cell.angle_beta   90.00
_cell.angle_gamma   90.00
#
_symmetry.space_group_name_H-M   'P 1'
#
loop_
_entity.id
_entity.type
_entity.pdbx_description
1 polymer ?
#
loop_
_entity_poly.entity_id
_entity_poly.type
_entity_poly.pdbx_seq_one_letter_code
_entity_poly.pdbx_strand_id
1 'polypeptide(L)'
;MSILNVSSLTPASFILNGIPGLEEVHLWISFPLFTMYSIALTGNFGLIYLIYSEEVLHRPMYIFLALLSFTDVLMCTSTVPNTLCILWFNFKEIDFKACLAQMFFVHTFTGMESGVLMLMALDRYVAICYPLRYATILTNVVIAKAGMLTFLRGVALVIPFIFLTKRLPYCMGNVIPHTYCDHMSVAKISCGNVQINAIYGLMVALLIGGFDILCITVSYTMILRAVVSLSSADARQKAFSTCTAHICAIVITYVPAFFTFFTHRFGRHTIPPHIHIIMANLYLLMPPTMNPIVYGVKTKQIRESVIRFLFKGGENSSHKI
;
A
#
# COMPACT_ATOMS: atom_id res chain seq x y z
N MET A 1 -41.31 -5.71 -34.85
CA MET A 1 -39.91 -5.33 -34.53
C MET A 1 -39.90 -4.78 -33.10
N SER A 2 -39.55 -5.59 -32.10
CA SER A 2 -39.28 -5.06 -30.78
C SER A 2 -37.93 -4.33 -30.84
N ILE A 3 -37.97 -3.00 -30.79
CA ILE A 3 -36.78 -2.20 -30.54
C ILE A 3 -36.32 -2.61 -29.14
N LEU A 4 -35.31 -3.49 -29.07
CA LEU A 4 -34.58 -3.71 -27.83
C LEU A 4 -34.00 -2.33 -27.49
N ASN A 5 -34.61 -1.64 -26.53
CA ASN A 5 -33.92 -0.59 -25.80
C ASN A 5 -32.72 -1.29 -25.15
N VAL A 6 -31.60 -1.34 -25.86
CA VAL A 6 -30.30 -1.70 -25.30
C VAL A 6 -29.88 -0.50 -24.46
N SER A 7 -30.65 -0.24 -23.39
CA SER A 7 -30.24 0.67 -22.35
C SER A 7 -28.91 0.14 -21.86
N SER A 8 -27.84 0.91 -22.06
CA SER A 8 -26.53 0.61 -21.52
C SER A 8 -26.69 0.29 -20.03
N LEU A 9 -26.47 -0.96 -19.65
CA LEU A 9 -26.40 -1.38 -18.24
C LEU A 9 -25.11 -0.88 -17.56
N THR A 10 -24.36 0.01 -18.20
CA THR A 10 -23.23 0.71 -17.61
C THR A 10 -23.72 2.10 -17.16
N PRO A 11 -23.68 2.41 -15.86
CA PRO A 11 -24.05 3.72 -15.36
C PRO A 11 -23.02 4.77 -15.80
N ALA A 12 -23.44 6.03 -15.90
CA ALA A 12 -22.51 7.14 -16.16
C ALA A 12 -21.56 7.33 -14.96
N SER A 13 -22.10 7.23 -13.75
CA SER A 13 -21.38 7.42 -12.50
C SER A 13 -21.88 6.47 -11.40
N PHE A 14 -21.03 6.25 -10.42
CA PHE A 14 -21.35 5.59 -9.17
C PHE A 14 -21.41 6.60 -8.02
N ILE A 15 -22.11 6.24 -6.95
CA ILE A 15 -22.22 6.99 -5.71
C ILE A 15 -21.48 6.20 -4.62
N LEU A 16 -20.33 6.68 -4.19
CA LEU A 16 -19.57 6.13 -3.07
C LEU A 16 -20.21 6.60 -1.76
N ASN A 17 -20.91 5.71 -1.05
CA ASN A 17 -21.69 6.11 0.13
C ASN A 17 -20.83 6.48 1.36
N GLY A 18 -19.50 6.31 1.29
CA GLY A 18 -18.60 6.55 2.41
C GLY A 18 -18.63 5.41 3.41
N ILE A 19 -18.90 5.71 4.68
CA ILE A 19 -19.00 4.73 5.76
C ILE A 19 -20.47 4.69 6.24
N PRO A 20 -21.28 3.72 5.78
CA PRO A 20 -22.70 3.63 6.12
C PRO A 20 -22.95 3.40 7.61
N GLY A 21 -23.92 4.09 8.19
CA GLY A 21 -24.25 4.04 9.62
C GLY A 21 -23.37 4.93 10.50
N LEU A 22 -22.43 5.67 9.92
CA LEU A 22 -21.56 6.63 10.59
C LEU A 22 -21.61 8.02 9.93
N GLU A 23 -22.64 8.31 9.13
CA GLU A 23 -22.81 9.56 8.40
C GLU A 23 -22.75 10.79 9.32
N GLU A 24 -23.41 10.73 10.48
CA GLU A 24 -23.42 11.80 11.48
C GLU A 24 -22.03 12.13 12.06
N VAL A 25 -21.08 11.19 11.95
CA VAL A 25 -19.71 11.34 12.45
C VAL A 25 -18.67 11.39 11.34
N HIS A 26 -19.07 11.51 10.07
CA HIS A 26 -18.15 11.60 8.92
C HIS A 26 -17.12 12.72 9.10
N LEU A 27 -17.53 13.88 9.62
CA LEU A 27 -16.63 15.00 9.91
C LEU A 27 -15.58 14.63 10.98
N TRP A 28 -15.97 13.93 12.04
CA TRP A 28 -15.03 13.48 13.08
C TRP A 28 -14.05 12.43 12.57
N ILE A 29 -14.51 11.50 11.73
CA ILE A 29 -13.66 10.47 11.09
C ILE A 29 -12.67 11.11 10.10
N SER A 30 -13.07 12.22 9.47
CA SER A 30 -12.24 12.91 8.49
C SER A 30 -10.96 13.51 9.09
N PHE A 31 -10.97 13.95 10.36
CA PHE A 31 -9.81 14.56 10.99
C PHE A 31 -8.63 13.57 11.10
N PRO A 32 -8.78 12.37 11.70
CA PRO A 32 -7.71 11.37 11.69
C PRO A 32 -7.23 11.01 10.28
N LEU A 33 -8.13 10.84 9.31
CA LEU A 33 -7.76 10.50 7.94
C LEU A 33 -6.94 11.61 7.28
N PHE A 34 -7.34 12.87 7.46
CA PHE A 34 -6.60 14.03 6.95
C PHE A 34 -5.21 14.15 7.59
N THR A 35 -5.12 13.95 8.91
CA THR A 35 -3.83 13.96 9.62
C THR A 35 -2.92 12.84 9.12
N MET A 36 -3.43 11.62 9.02
CA MET A 36 -2.68 10.47 8.51
C MET A 36 -2.21 10.70 7.07
N TYR A 37 -3.06 11.26 6.21
CA TYR A 37 -2.71 11.63 4.84
C TYR A 37 -1.61 12.69 4.77
N SER A 38 -1.73 13.73 5.59
CA SER A 38 -0.72 14.80 5.66
C SER A 38 0.64 14.25 6.08
N ILE A 39 0.67 13.37 7.09
CA ILE A 39 1.89 12.69 7.54
C ILE A 39 2.42 11.76 6.44
N ALA A 40 1.55 10.99 5.77
CA ALA A 40 1.93 10.09 4.70
C ALA A 40 2.58 10.85 3.54
N LEU A 41 1.97 11.95 3.07
CA LEU A 41 2.55 12.76 2.00
C LEU A 41 3.87 13.39 2.43
N THR A 42 3.88 14.14 3.53
CA THR A 42 5.07 14.88 3.98
C THR A 42 6.22 13.94 4.32
N GLY A 43 5.94 12.83 5.01
CA GLY A 43 6.93 11.83 5.38
C GLY A 43 7.52 11.09 4.18
N ASN A 44 6.69 10.64 3.23
CA ASN A 44 7.18 9.90 2.07
C ASN A 44 7.88 10.80 1.05
N PHE A 45 7.36 12.01 0.77
CA PHE A 45 8.09 12.98 -0.05
C PHE A 45 9.41 13.40 0.60
N GLY A 46 9.40 13.63 1.92
CA GLY A 46 10.61 13.92 2.69
C GLY A 46 11.64 12.80 2.59
N LEU A 47 11.22 11.54 2.72
CA LEU A 47 12.11 10.38 2.54
C LEU A 47 12.69 10.30 1.12
N ILE A 48 11.86 10.45 0.09
CA ILE A 48 12.32 10.44 -1.31
C ILE A 48 13.35 11.55 -1.53
N TYR A 49 13.06 12.77 -1.08
CA TYR A 49 13.95 13.92 -1.20
C TYR A 49 15.28 13.70 -0.47
N LEU A 50 15.23 13.15 0.74
CA LEU A 50 16.42 12.86 1.55
C LEU A 50 17.31 11.81 0.87
N ILE A 51 16.72 10.72 0.39
CA ILE A 51 17.44 9.64 -0.29
C ILE A 51 18.03 10.14 -1.61
N TYR A 52 17.31 11.00 -2.32
CA TYR A 52 17.82 11.65 -3.53
C TYR A 52 19.03 12.55 -3.22
N SER A 53 18.96 13.37 -2.17
CA SER A 53 19.93 14.42 -1.89
C SER A 53 21.20 13.94 -1.17
N GLU A 54 21.13 12.85 -0.41
CA GLU A 54 22.23 12.37 0.44
C GLU A 54 22.89 11.11 -0.15
N GLU A 55 24.09 11.25 -0.72
CA GLU A 55 24.85 10.14 -1.33
C GLU A 55 25.08 8.96 -0.37
N VAL A 56 25.21 9.23 0.94
CA VAL A 56 25.37 8.20 1.98
C VAL A 56 24.15 7.26 2.02
N LEU A 57 22.99 7.74 1.57
CA LEU A 57 21.74 6.99 1.46
C LEU A 57 21.59 6.30 0.09
N HIS A 58 22.56 6.36 -0.84
CA HIS A 58 22.48 5.63 -2.11
C HIS A 58 22.90 4.15 -1.95
N ARG A 59 22.26 3.46 -1.00
CA ARG A 59 22.44 2.02 -0.73
C ARG A 59 21.16 1.26 -1.06
N PRO A 60 21.24 -0.05 -1.41
CA PRO A 60 20.09 -0.84 -1.81
C PRO A 60 18.85 -0.72 -0.92
N MET A 61 19.05 -0.84 0.40
CA MET A 61 18.02 -0.61 1.43
C MET A 61 17.20 0.67 1.22
N TYR A 62 17.89 1.79 0.98
CA TYR A 62 17.26 3.09 0.86
C TYR A 62 16.65 3.29 -0.52
N ILE A 63 17.22 2.67 -1.57
CA ILE A 63 16.58 2.67 -2.89
C ILE A 63 15.23 1.94 -2.82
N PHE A 64 15.15 0.80 -2.11
CA PHE A 64 13.87 0.14 -1.85
C PHE A 64 12.93 1.01 -1.00
N LEU A 65 13.46 1.74 -0.01
CA LEU A 65 12.66 2.66 0.79
C LEU A 65 12.09 3.81 -0.05
N ALA A 66 12.87 4.37 -0.97
CA ALA A 66 12.38 5.40 -1.89
C ALA A 66 11.29 4.83 -2.83
N LEU A 67 11.45 3.60 -3.29
CA LEU A 67 10.44 2.90 -4.10
C LEU A 67 9.15 2.63 -3.31
N LEU A 68 9.27 2.25 -2.03
CA LEU A 68 8.14 2.11 -1.11
C LEU A 68 7.44 3.46 -0.92
N SER A 69 8.18 4.51 -0.59
CA SER A 69 7.63 5.86 -0.40
C SER A 69 6.95 6.41 -1.65
N PHE A 70 7.49 6.16 -2.84
CA PHE A 70 6.85 6.56 -4.09
C PHE A 70 5.52 5.81 -4.30
N THR A 71 5.51 4.51 -4.02
CA THR A 71 4.31 3.66 -4.08
C THR A 71 3.24 4.14 -3.10
N ASP A 72 3.64 4.44 -1.86
CA ASP A 72 2.80 4.92 -0.76
C ASP A 72 2.11 6.25 -1.10
N VAL A 73 2.84 7.19 -1.71
CA VAL A 73 2.28 8.47 -2.17
C VAL A 73 1.23 8.26 -3.25
N LEU A 74 1.53 7.45 -4.27
CA LEU A 74 0.59 7.21 -5.38
C LEU A 74 -0.68 6.49 -4.91
N MET A 75 -0.52 5.50 -4.04
CA MET A 75 -1.64 4.77 -3.45
C MET A 75 -2.53 5.68 -2.60
N CYS A 76 -1.96 6.46 -1.67
CA CYS A 76 -2.73 7.43 -0.87
C CYS A 76 -3.47 8.45 -1.74
N THR A 77 -2.77 9.02 -2.72
CA THR A 77 -3.33 10.07 -3.59
C THR A 77 -4.47 9.55 -4.45
N SER A 78 -4.50 8.24 -4.75
CA SER A 78 -5.57 7.63 -5.55
C SER A 78 -6.92 7.51 -4.83
N THR A 79 -6.94 7.45 -3.50
CA THR A 79 -8.16 7.17 -2.70
C THR A 79 -8.51 8.24 -1.69
N VAL A 80 -7.53 8.79 -1.00
CA VAL A 80 -7.76 9.63 0.18
C VAL A 80 -8.37 10.99 -0.17
N PRO A 81 -7.94 11.71 -1.22
CA PRO A 81 -8.59 12.96 -1.61
C PRO A 81 -10.08 12.79 -1.89
N ASN A 82 -10.46 11.73 -2.62
CA ASN A 82 -11.87 11.44 -2.89
C ASN A 82 -12.63 11.09 -1.61
N THR A 83 -12.02 10.28 -0.74
CA THR A 83 -12.60 9.93 0.58
C THR A 83 -12.83 11.18 1.43
N LEU A 84 -11.89 12.12 1.47
CA LEU A 84 -12.04 13.39 2.21
C LEU A 84 -13.15 14.27 1.60
N CYS A 85 -13.25 14.36 0.26
CA CYS A 85 -14.33 15.08 -0.40
C CYS A 85 -15.72 14.51 -0.06
N ILE A 86 -15.84 13.18 0.03
CA ILE A 86 -17.06 12.51 0.49
C ILE A 86 -17.39 12.93 1.93
N LEU A 87 -16.41 12.89 2.84
CA LEU A 87 -16.63 13.14 4.27
C LEU A 87 -16.85 14.62 4.61
N TRP A 88 -16.27 15.56 3.84
CA TRP A 88 -16.38 17.00 4.10
C TRP A 88 -17.52 17.66 3.34
N PHE A 89 -17.72 17.29 2.07
CA PHE A 89 -18.62 18.00 1.16
C PHE A 89 -19.76 17.13 0.64
N ASN A 90 -19.86 15.87 1.07
CA ASN A 90 -20.83 14.90 0.57
C ASN A 90 -20.74 14.70 -0.96
N PHE A 91 -19.54 14.93 -1.54
CA PHE A 91 -19.26 14.71 -2.96
C PHE A 91 -19.03 13.21 -3.22
N LYS A 92 -20.13 12.48 -3.37
CA LYS A 92 -20.15 11.01 -3.47
C LYS A 92 -20.05 10.48 -4.90
N GLU A 93 -20.29 11.33 -5.90
CA GLU A 93 -20.35 10.91 -7.30
C GLU A 93 -18.94 10.70 -7.88
N ILE A 94 -18.73 9.57 -8.53
CA ILE A 94 -17.51 9.25 -9.29
C ILE A 94 -17.89 8.70 -10.66
N ASP A 95 -17.30 9.24 -11.73
CA ASP A 95 -17.48 8.71 -13.09
C ASP A 95 -17.08 7.23 -13.16
N PHE A 96 -17.83 6.44 -13.94
CA PHE A 96 -17.59 5.00 -14.07
C PHE A 96 -16.13 4.66 -14.46
N LYS A 97 -15.55 5.40 -15.41
CA LYS A 97 -14.15 5.19 -15.83
C LYS A 97 -13.17 5.66 -14.76
N ALA A 98 -13.48 6.75 -14.06
CA ALA A 98 -12.67 7.20 -12.93
C ALA A 98 -12.66 6.16 -11.79
N CYS A 99 -13.79 5.50 -11.54
CA CYS A 99 -13.89 4.40 -10.58
C CYS A 99 -13.03 3.19 -10.97
N LEU A 100 -13.06 2.79 -12.25
CA LEU A 100 -12.18 1.73 -12.77
C LEU A 100 -10.69 2.12 -12.71
N ALA A 101 -10.36 3.38 -12.98
CA ALA A 101 -8.99 3.87 -12.86
C ALA A 101 -8.51 3.89 -11.40
N GLN A 102 -9.36 4.35 -10.47
CA GLN A 102 -9.07 4.30 -9.03
C GLN A 102 -8.83 2.85 -8.58
N MET A 103 -9.71 1.91 -8.97
CA MET A 103 -9.54 0.49 -8.67
C MET A 103 -8.22 -0.07 -9.22
N PHE A 104 -7.85 0.30 -10.45
CA PHE A 104 -6.58 -0.09 -11.06
C PHE A 104 -5.38 0.37 -10.22
N PHE A 105 -5.35 1.65 -9.85
CA PHE A 105 -4.24 2.21 -9.07
C PHE A 105 -4.15 1.62 -7.66
N VAL A 106 -5.29 1.47 -6.97
CA VAL A 106 -5.34 0.87 -5.63
C VAL A 106 -4.74 -0.54 -5.64
N HIS A 107 -5.21 -1.42 -6.52
CA HIS A 107 -4.73 -2.80 -6.55
C HIS A 107 -3.31 -2.95 -7.09
N THR A 108 -2.93 -2.12 -8.07
CA THR A 108 -1.56 -2.14 -8.59
C THR A 108 -0.56 -1.68 -7.54
N PHE A 109 -0.85 -0.58 -6.81
CA PHE A 109 0.09 -0.04 -5.84
C PHE A 109 0.08 -0.77 -4.50
N THR A 110 -1.04 -1.34 -4.05
CA THR A 110 -1.02 -2.27 -2.91
C THR A 110 -0.21 -3.54 -3.24
N GLY A 111 -0.30 -4.04 -4.48
CA GLY A 111 0.54 -5.14 -4.95
C GLY A 111 2.02 -4.77 -5.11
N MET A 112 2.30 -3.52 -5.47
CA MET A 112 3.65 -2.97 -5.51
C MET A 112 4.23 -2.82 -4.10
N GLU A 113 3.47 -2.27 -3.15
CA GLU A 113 3.87 -2.09 -1.75
C GLU A 113 4.28 -3.44 -1.13
N SER A 114 3.39 -4.43 -1.23
CA SER A 114 3.64 -5.82 -0.81
C SER A 114 4.91 -6.38 -1.44
N GLY A 115 5.10 -6.17 -2.75
CA GLY A 115 6.28 -6.63 -3.47
C GLY A 115 7.56 -5.89 -3.10
N VAL A 116 7.50 -4.61 -2.76
CA VAL A 116 8.67 -3.85 -2.26
C VAL A 116 9.06 -4.35 -0.88
N LEU A 117 8.10 -4.61 0.03
CA LEU A 117 8.38 -5.26 1.32
C LEU A 117 9.03 -6.64 1.14
N MET A 118 8.59 -7.42 0.15
CA MET A 118 9.27 -8.67 -0.20
C MET A 118 10.72 -8.43 -0.66
N LEU A 119 10.97 -7.46 -1.54
CA LEU A 119 12.32 -7.12 -1.99
C LEU A 119 13.21 -6.62 -0.84
N MET A 120 12.66 -5.87 0.10
CA MET A 120 13.34 -5.45 1.32
C MET A 120 13.66 -6.63 2.24
N ALA A 121 12.80 -7.66 2.32
CA ALA A 121 13.12 -8.90 3.04
C ALA A 121 14.31 -9.63 2.39
N LEU A 122 14.33 -9.70 1.06
CA LEU A 122 15.43 -10.29 0.30
C LEU A 122 16.74 -9.50 0.48
N ASP A 123 16.66 -8.17 0.49
CA ASP A 123 17.79 -7.29 0.82
C ASP A 123 18.42 -7.63 2.17
N ARG A 124 17.59 -7.71 3.22
CA ARG A 124 18.04 -8.10 4.57
C ARG A 124 18.63 -9.51 4.58
N TYR A 125 18.00 -10.45 3.87
CA TYR A 125 18.47 -11.83 3.76
C TYR A 125 19.86 -11.91 3.15
N VAL A 126 20.07 -11.27 2.00
CA VAL A 126 21.38 -11.27 1.32
C VAL A 126 22.42 -10.53 2.17
N ALA A 127 22.06 -9.41 2.80
CA ALA A 127 22.97 -8.64 3.64
C ALA A 127 23.47 -9.43 4.86
N ILE A 128 22.62 -10.25 5.49
CA ILE A 128 22.95 -11.02 6.69
C ILE A 128 23.57 -12.38 6.35
N CYS A 129 23.02 -13.10 5.38
CA CYS A 129 23.43 -14.47 5.08
C CYS A 129 24.61 -14.53 4.09
N TYR A 130 24.81 -13.49 3.27
CA TYR A 130 25.88 -13.44 2.26
C TYR A 130 26.62 -12.08 2.23
N PRO A 131 27.15 -11.61 3.38
CA PRO A 131 27.72 -10.27 3.50
C PRO A 131 28.85 -9.99 2.49
N LEU A 132 29.72 -10.97 2.22
CA LEU A 132 30.83 -10.83 1.26
C LEU A 132 30.39 -10.71 -0.20
N ARG A 133 29.19 -11.18 -0.53
CA ARG A 133 28.64 -11.15 -1.90
C ARG A 133 27.55 -10.11 -2.07
N TYR A 134 27.16 -9.40 -1.01
CA TYR A 134 26.05 -8.45 -1.02
C TYR A 134 26.17 -7.40 -2.14
N ALA A 135 27.34 -6.75 -2.25
CA ALA A 135 27.58 -5.72 -3.28
C ALA A 135 27.55 -6.27 -4.72
N THR A 136 27.90 -7.54 -4.91
CA THR A 136 27.87 -8.20 -6.23
C THR A 136 26.47 -8.72 -6.60
N ILE A 137 25.66 -9.09 -5.60
CA ILE A 137 24.30 -9.63 -5.81
C ILE A 137 23.29 -8.47 -5.98
N LEU A 138 23.30 -7.51 -5.06
CA LEU A 138 22.35 -6.39 -5.04
C LEU A 138 22.99 -5.12 -5.61
N THR A 139 23.21 -5.14 -6.93
CA THR A 139 23.60 -3.95 -7.69
C THR A 139 22.38 -3.07 -7.99
N ASN A 140 22.61 -1.78 -8.28
CA ASN A 140 21.54 -0.85 -8.67
C ASN A 140 20.75 -1.34 -9.89
N VAL A 141 21.41 -2.03 -10.83
CA VAL A 141 20.75 -2.64 -12.00
C VAL A 141 19.80 -3.76 -11.58
N VAL A 142 20.22 -4.63 -10.66
CA VAL A 142 19.37 -5.73 -10.15
C VAL A 142 18.17 -5.15 -9.40
N ILE A 143 18.39 -4.14 -8.57
CA ILE A 143 17.32 -3.47 -7.80
C ILE A 143 16.31 -2.81 -8.73
N ALA A 144 16.77 -2.06 -9.73
CA ALA A 144 15.89 -1.41 -10.71
C ALA A 144 15.09 -2.44 -11.51
N LYS A 145 15.72 -3.54 -11.95
CA LYS A 145 15.02 -4.63 -12.64
C LYS A 145 14.00 -5.31 -11.73
N ALA A 146 14.35 -5.59 -10.49
CA ALA A 146 13.45 -6.22 -9.53
C ALA A 146 12.24 -5.32 -9.24
N GLY A 147 12.45 -4.02 -8.99
CA GLY A 147 11.36 -3.05 -8.80
C GLY A 147 10.45 -2.94 -10.03
N MET A 148 11.03 -2.89 -11.23
CA MET A 148 10.27 -2.87 -12.47
C MET A 148 9.45 -4.16 -12.68
N LEU A 149 10.04 -5.33 -12.42
CA LEU A 149 9.34 -6.61 -12.51
C LEU A 149 8.18 -6.70 -11.52
N THR A 150 8.36 -6.21 -10.28
CA THR A 150 7.29 -6.14 -9.29
C THR A 150 6.14 -5.24 -9.75
N PHE A 151 6.45 -4.07 -10.32
CA PHE A 151 5.44 -3.17 -10.89
C PHE A 151 4.70 -3.83 -12.06
N LEU A 152 5.43 -4.37 -13.03
CA LEU A 152 4.85 -5.03 -14.21
C LEU A 152 3.99 -6.24 -13.83
N ARG A 153 4.38 -7.01 -12.80
CA ARG A 153 3.56 -8.09 -12.22
C ARG A 153 2.21 -7.56 -11.74
N GLY A 154 2.22 -6.45 -10.98
CA GLY A 154 1.00 -5.80 -10.50
C GLY A 154 0.09 -5.38 -11.65
N VAL A 155 0.64 -4.65 -12.62
CA VAL A 155 -0.10 -4.19 -13.81
C VAL A 155 -0.67 -5.36 -14.60
N ALA A 156 0.13 -6.39 -14.90
CA ALA A 156 -0.29 -7.54 -15.70
C ALA A 156 -1.42 -8.33 -15.05
N LEU A 157 -1.41 -8.47 -13.72
CA LEU A 157 -2.45 -9.20 -12.99
C LEU A 157 -3.72 -8.36 -12.77
N VAL A 158 -3.59 -7.05 -12.58
CA VAL A 158 -4.72 -6.13 -12.32
C VAL A 158 -5.43 -5.72 -13.62
N ILE A 159 -4.77 -5.65 -14.77
CA ILE A 159 -5.44 -5.28 -16.03
C ILE A 159 -6.66 -6.18 -16.33
N PRO A 160 -6.56 -7.52 -16.37
CA PRO A 160 -7.71 -8.38 -16.65
C PRO A 160 -8.83 -8.23 -15.61
N PHE A 161 -8.47 -7.98 -14.35
CA PHE A 161 -9.40 -7.76 -13.25
C PHE A 161 -10.29 -6.53 -13.50
N ILE A 162 -9.72 -5.43 -13.99
CA ILE A 162 -10.48 -4.22 -14.36
C ILE A 162 -11.37 -4.48 -15.59
N PHE A 163 -10.87 -5.23 -16.58
CA PHE A 163 -11.66 -5.57 -17.77
C PHE A 163 -12.86 -6.47 -17.43
N LEU A 164 -12.68 -7.46 -16.55
CA LEU A 164 -13.76 -8.32 -16.08
C LEU A 164 -14.82 -7.51 -15.33
N THR A 165 -14.40 -6.57 -14.49
CA THR A 165 -15.31 -5.67 -13.77
C THR A 165 -16.07 -4.76 -14.73
N LYS A 166 -15.38 -4.20 -15.73
CA LYS A 166 -16.00 -3.34 -16.75
C LYS A 166 -17.10 -4.05 -17.56
N ARG A 167 -16.99 -5.36 -17.76
CA ARG A 167 -17.93 -6.16 -18.56
C ARG A 167 -19.20 -6.57 -17.80
N LEU A 168 -19.26 -6.35 -16.50
CA LEU A 168 -20.43 -6.69 -15.69
C LEU A 168 -21.64 -5.79 -16.03
N PRO A 169 -22.86 -6.34 -16.06
CA PRO A 169 -24.08 -5.54 -16.21
C PRO A 169 -24.52 -4.96 -14.86
N TYR A 170 -24.50 -3.64 -14.72
CA TYR A 170 -24.85 -2.94 -13.48
C TYR A 170 -26.33 -2.57 -13.49
N CYS A 171 -27.16 -3.36 -12.77
CA CYS A 171 -28.60 -3.10 -12.70
C CYS A 171 -29.19 -3.08 -11.28
N MET A 172 -28.40 -3.32 -10.24
CA MET A 172 -28.87 -3.20 -8.84
C MET A 172 -28.72 -1.78 -8.27
N GLY A 173 -28.57 -0.77 -9.13
CA GLY A 173 -28.34 0.63 -8.76
C GLY A 173 -26.90 1.07 -8.99
N ASN A 174 -26.58 2.29 -8.56
CA ASN A 174 -25.26 2.93 -8.72
C ASN A 174 -24.57 3.25 -7.38
N VAL A 175 -25.11 2.79 -6.24
CA VAL A 175 -24.57 3.07 -4.91
C VAL A 175 -23.59 1.97 -4.49
N ILE A 176 -22.35 2.36 -4.23
CA ILE A 176 -21.30 1.49 -3.70
C ILE A 176 -21.15 1.79 -2.20
N PRO A 177 -21.35 0.82 -1.30
CA PRO A 177 -21.22 1.01 0.15
C PRO A 177 -19.74 0.99 0.58
N HIS A 178 -18.95 1.95 0.07
CA HIS A 178 -17.52 2.07 0.34
C HIS A 178 -17.06 3.52 0.16
N THR A 179 -15.85 3.85 0.65
CA THR A 179 -15.21 5.17 0.47
C THR A 179 -14.42 5.31 -0.85
N TYR A 180 -14.13 4.20 -1.51
CA TYR A 180 -13.41 4.12 -2.78
C TYR A 180 -13.90 2.93 -3.58
N CYS A 181 -13.52 2.83 -4.85
CA CYS A 181 -13.90 1.76 -5.76
C CYS A 181 -13.20 0.42 -5.45
N ASP A 182 -13.58 -0.20 -4.34
CA ASP A 182 -13.22 -1.58 -4.02
C ASP A 182 -13.84 -2.54 -5.03
N HIS A 183 -13.05 -3.49 -5.49
CA HIS A 183 -13.45 -4.44 -6.51
C HIS A 183 -14.73 -5.20 -6.20
N MET A 184 -14.79 -5.88 -5.06
CA MET A 184 -15.95 -6.71 -4.75
C MET A 184 -17.15 -5.86 -4.37
N SER A 185 -16.94 -4.64 -3.86
CA SER A 185 -18.01 -3.67 -3.61
C SER A 185 -18.64 -3.17 -4.91
N VAL A 186 -17.83 -2.93 -5.95
CA VAL A 186 -18.30 -2.59 -7.31
C VAL A 186 -18.93 -3.79 -8.00
N ALA A 187 -18.29 -4.96 -7.99
CA ALA A 187 -18.80 -6.13 -8.71
C ALA A 187 -20.17 -6.59 -8.20
N LYS A 188 -20.44 -6.50 -6.88
CA LYS A 188 -21.68 -6.97 -6.25
C LYS A 188 -22.93 -6.17 -6.60
N ILE A 189 -22.81 -4.93 -7.10
CA ILE A 189 -23.96 -4.15 -7.59
C ILE A 189 -24.35 -4.51 -9.04
N SER A 190 -23.58 -5.42 -9.67
CA SER A 190 -23.97 -6.02 -10.92
C SER A 190 -25.03 -7.10 -10.73
N CYS A 191 -25.84 -7.32 -11.77
CA CYS A 191 -26.77 -8.44 -11.83
C CYS A 191 -26.26 -9.61 -12.69
N GLY A 192 -24.99 -9.54 -13.11
CA GLY A 192 -24.32 -10.63 -13.81
C GLY A 192 -23.73 -11.66 -12.85
N ASN A 193 -23.21 -12.74 -13.41
CA ASN A 193 -22.46 -13.71 -12.61
C ASN A 193 -21.09 -13.13 -12.20
N VAL A 194 -20.98 -12.72 -10.93
CA VAL A 194 -19.75 -12.17 -10.34
C VAL A 194 -18.70 -13.24 -9.98
N GLN A 195 -19.01 -14.53 -10.17
CA GLN A 195 -18.13 -15.63 -9.78
C GLN A 195 -16.75 -15.56 -10.45
N ILE A 196 -16.69 -15.21 -11.74
CA ILE A 196 -15.41 -15.08 -12.47
C ILE A 196 -14.57 -13.95 -11.84
N ASN A 197 -15.19 -12.82 -11.52
CA ASN A 197 -14.53 -11.70 -10.85
C ASN A 197 -14.03 -12.12 -9.47
N ALA A 198 -14.85 -12.83 -8.68
CA ALA A 198 -14.47 -13.30 -7.36
C ALA A 198 -13.30 -14.30 -7.39
N ILE A 199 -13.33 -15.28 -8.30
CA ILE A 199 -12.24 -16.26 -8.46
C ILE A 199 -10.96 -15.56 -8.93
N TYR A 200 -11.06 -14.72 -9.95
CA TYR A 200 -9.88 -14.03 -10.49
C TYR A 200 -9.29 -13.06 -9.45
N GLY A 201 -10.12 -12.33 -8.72
CA GLY A 201 -9.66 -11.47 -7.63
C GLY A 201 -8.96 -12.22 -6.50
N LEU A 202 -9.47 -13.40 -6.13
CA LEU A 202 -8.79 -14.28 -5.18
C LEU A 202 -7.45 -14.79 -5.74
N MET A 203 -7.41 -15.17 -7.02
CA MET A 203 -6.17 -15.59 -7.69
C MET A 203 -5.13 -14.47 -7.69
N VAL A 204 -5.51 -13.22 -8.00
CA VAL A 204 -4.62 -12.05 -7.94
C VAL A 204 -4.08 -11.85 -6.51
N ALA A 205 -4.94 -11.93 -5.50
CA ALA A 205 -4.54 -11.81 -4.09
C ALA A 205 -3.55 -12.91 -3.67
N LEU A 206 -3.74 -14.15 -4.12
CA LEU A 206 -2.82 -15.27 -3.84
C LEU A 206 -1.50 -15.15 -4.61
N LEU A 207 -1.54 -14.80 -5.89
CA LEU A 207 -0.35 -14.67 -6.73
C LEU A 207 0.54 -13.49 -6.34
N ILE A 208 -0.04 -12.42 -5.81
CA ILE A 208 0.70 -11.26 -5.31
C ILE A 208 0.98 -11.44 -3.82
N GLY A 209 -0.04 -11.31 -2.98
CA GLY A 209 0.12 -11.31 -1.53
C GLY A 209 0.61 -12.65 -0.98
N GLY A 210 0.06 -13.77 -1.46
CA GLY A 210 0.50 -15.09 -1.02
C GLY A 210 1.96 -15.39 -1.37
N PHE A 211 2.38 -15.05 -2.60
CA PHE A 211 3.77 -15.17 -3.03
C PHE A 211 4.71 -14.26 -2.23
N ASP A 212 4.34 -12.99 -2.03
CA ASP A 212 5.16 -12.02 -1.29
C ASP A 212 5.35 -12.45 0.17
N ILE A 213 4.26 -12.86 0.84
CA ILE A 213 4.30 -13.37 2.22
C ILE A 213 5.17 -14.63 2.32
N LEU A 214 5.09 -15.55 1.35
CA LEU A 214 5.91 -16.76 1.33
C LEU A 214 7.40 -16.39 1.24
N CYS A 215 7.76 -15.51 0.30
CA CYS A 215 9.13 -15.04 0.13
C CYS A 215 9.65 -14.30 1.36
N ILE A 216 8.84 -13.45 1.99
CA ILE A 216 9.16 -12.76 3.25
C ILE A 216 9.41 -13.79 4.36
N THR A 217 8.52 -14.78 4.50
CA THR A 217 8.61 -15.82 5.53
C THR A 217 9.87 -16.65 5.38
N VAL A 218 10.18 -17.09 4.16
CA VAL A 218 11.42 -17.83 3.86
C VAL A 218 12.64 -16.97 4.18
N SER A 219 12.67 -15.71 3.74
CA SER A 219 13.77 -14.78 3.99
C SER A 219 14.03 -14.59 5.49
N TYR A 220 12.99 -14.33 6.27
CA TYR A 220 13.11 -14.14 7.72
C TYR A 220 13.42 -15.42 8.48
N THR A 221 12.95 -16.58 8.01
CA THR A 221 13.33 -17.88 8.58
C THR A 221 14.83 -18.12 8.40
N MET A 222 15.37 -17.80 7.22
CA MET A 222 16.81 -17.94 6.94
C MET A 222 17.64 -16.91 7.71
N ILE A 223 17.18 -15.65 7.80
CA ILE A 223 17.80 -14.62 8.63
C ILE A 223 17.84 -15.09 10.09
N LEU A 224 16.73 -15.61 10.62
CA LEU A 224 16.65 -16.09 11.99
C LEU A 224 17.67 -17.21 12.22
N ARG A 225 17.74 -18.21 11.31
CA ARG A 225 18.71 -19.30 11.38
C ARG A 225 20.16 -18.80 11.38
N ALA A 226 20.49 -17.85 10.49
CA ALA A 226 21.82 -17.26 10.44
C ALA A 226 22.15 -16.50 11.73
N VAL A 227 21.21 -15.69 12.25
CA VAL A 227 21.42 -14.89 13.46
C VAL A 227 21.58 -15.77 14.69
N VAL A 228 20.76 -16.81 14.89
CA VAL A 228 20.91 -17.70 16.06
C VAL A 228 22.20 -18.52 16.02
N SER A 229 22.83 -18.68 14.85
CA SER A 229 24.13 -19.35 14.70
C SER A 229 25.33 -18.46 15.08
N LEU A 230 25.14 -17.16 15.28
CA LEU A 230 26.20 -16.25 15.73
C LEU A 230 26.57 -16.53 17.20
N SER A 231 27.87 -16.65 17.47
CA SER A 231 28.40 -16.93 18.82
C SER A 231 28.25 -15.75 19.80
N SER A 232 28.30 -14.51 19.30
CA SER A 232 28.22 -13.30 20.13
C SER A 232 26.78 -12.81 20.32
N ALA A 233 26.40 -12.54 21.57
CA ALA A 233 25.12 -11.89 21.89
C ALA A 233 25.00 -10.49 21.27
N ASP A 234 26.07 -9.70 21.29
CA ASP A 234 26.11 -8.37 20.70
C ASP A 234 25.90 -8.42 19.18
N ALA A 235 26.52 -9.41 18.51
CA ALA A 235 26.33 -9.62 17.09
C ALA A 235 24.86 -9.96 16.76
N ARG A 236 24.21 -10.80 17.58
CA ARG A 236 22.78 -11.13 17.45
C ARG A 236 21.90 -9.91 17.65
N GLN A 237 22.11 -9.16 18.72
CA GLN A 237 21.34 -7.95 19.01
C GLN A 237 21.48 -6.91 17.90
N LYS A 238 22.71 -6.73 17.40
CA LYS A 238 22.96 -5.84 16.26
C LYS A 238 22.21 -6.30 15.02
N ALA A 239 22.24 -7.58 14.67
CA ALA A 239 21.51 -8.09 13.51
C ALA A 239 19.99 -7.87 13.63
N PHE A 240 19.38 -8.23 14.76
CA PHE A 240 17.94 -7.98 14.99
C PHE A 240 17.58 -6.50 14.95
N SER A 241 18.46 -5.63 15.44
CA SER A 241 18.25 -4.18 15.40
C SER A 241 18.10 -3.66 13.97
N THR A 242 18.83 -4.24 13.02
CA THR A 242 18.78 -3.87 11.59
C THR A 242 17.54 -4.35 10.84
N CYS A 243 16.81 -5.32 11.42
CA CYS A 243 15.57 -5.87 10.86
C CYS A 243 14.32 -5.26 11.48
N THR A 244 14.43 -4.60 12.64
CA THR A 244 13.28 -4.17 13.44
C THR A 244 12.34 -3.23 12.68
N ALA A 245 12.89 -2.22 11.98
CA ALA A 245 12.09 -1.29 11.19
C ALA A 245 11.25 -2.01 10.12
N HIS A 246 11.87 -2.95 9.42
CA HIS A 246 11.19 -3.70 8.36
C HIS A 246 10.17 -4.71 8.92
N ILE A 247 10.46 -5.36 10.05
CA ILE A 247 9.47 -6.21 10.74
C ILE A 247 8.26 -5.37 11.17
N CYS A 248 8.47 -4.17 11.71
CA CYS A 248 7.37 -3.26 12.04
C CYS A 248 6.54 -2.90 10.80
N ALA A 249 7.19 -2.57 9.68
CA ALA A 249 6.50 -2.28 8.41
C ALA A 249 5.67 -3.48 7.93
N ILE A 250 6.24 -4.69 7.92
CA ILE A 250 5.53 -5.93 7.59
C ILE A 250 4.28 -6.12 8.47
N VAL A 251 4.42 -5.96 9.79
CA VAL A 251 3.30 -6.11 10.73
C VAL A 251 2.22 -5.08 10.47
N ILE A 252 2.60 -3.81 10.26
CA ILE A 252 1.67 -2.70 10.00
C ILE A 252 0.92 -2.89 8.67
N THR A 253 1.56 -3.44 7.64
CA THR A 253 0.90 -3.71 6.35
C THR A 253 0.03 -4.96 6.40
N TYR A 254 0.55 -6.09 6.89
CA TYR A 254 -0.15 -7.37 6.76
C TYR A 254 -1.22 -7.62 7.82
N VAL A 255 -1.08 -7.11 9.06
CA VAL A 255 -2.10 -7.35 10.10
C VAL A 255 -3.46 -6.74 9.72
N PRO A 256 -3.57 -5.45 9.32
CA PRO A 256 -4.84 -4.89 8.85
C PRO A 256 -5.35 -5.56 7.57
N ALA A 257 -4.44 -5.98 6.67
CA ALA A 257 -4.80 -6.68 5.44
C ALA A 257 -5.46 -8.03 5.74
N PHE A 258 -4.84 -8.83 6.61
CA PHE A 258 -5.38 -10.12 7.04
C PHE A 258 -6.67 -9.93 7.82
N PHE A 259 -6.74 -8.94 8.72
CA PHE A 259 -7.98 -8.63 9.42
C PHE A 259 -9.11 -8.35 8.43
N THR A 260 -8.87 -7.48 7.44
CA THR A 260 -9.87 -7.16 6.40
C THR A 260 -10.28 -8.39 5.60
N PHE A 261 -9.32 -9.22 5.19
CA PHE A 261 -9.59 -10.44 4.43
C PHE A 261 -10.40 -11.47 5.22
N PHE A 262 -9.95 -11.82 6.43
CA PHE A 262 -10.61 -12.82 7.28
C PHE A 262 -11.98 -12.36 7.75
N THR A 263 -12.12 -11.08 8.12
CA THR A 263 -13.42 -10.55 8.53
C THR A 263 -14.41 -10.51 7.38
N HIS A 264 -14.00 -10.11 6.16
CA HIS A 264 -14.89 -10.14 5.01
C HIS A 264 -15.28 -11.58 4.59
N ARG A 265 -14.39 -12.56 4.78
CA ARG A 265 -14.62 -13.97 4.40
C ARG A 265 -15.42 -14.78 5.42
N PHE A 266 -15.15 -14.59 6.71
CA PHE A 266 -15.69 -15.41 7.81
C PHE A 266 -16.59 -14.62 8.77
N GLY A 267 -16.42 -13.31 8.85
CA GLY A 267 -17.14 -12.43 9.78
C GLY A 267 -18.33 -11.68 9.18
N ARG A 268 -18.74 -11.95 7.93
CA ARG A 268 -19.77 -11.18 7.21
C ARG A 268 -21.07 -10.98 8.00
N HIS A 269 -21.47 -11.94 8.82
CA HIS A 269 -22.70 -11.87 9.63
C HIS A 269 -22.47 -11.33 11.05
N THR A 270 -21.23 -11.32 11.52
CA THR A 270 -20.87 -10.93 12.90
C THR A 270 -20.35 -9.50 12.97
N ILE A 271 -19.68 -9.03 11.92
CA ILE A 271 -18.98 -7.74 11.89
C ILE A 271 -19.80 -6.74 11.07
N PRO A 272 -20.16 -5.59 11.65
CA PRO A 272 -20.92 -4.57 10.94
C PRO A 272 -20.19 -4.03 9.70
N PRO A 273 -20.91 -3.64 8.62
CA PRO A 273 -20.31 -3.08 7.41
C PRO A 273 -19.37 -1.89 7.64
N HIS A 274 -19.70 -1.00 8.58
CA HIS A 274 -18.87 0.17 8.87
C HIS A 274 -17.48 -0.20 9.39
N ILE A 275 -17.34 -1.30 10.14
CA ILE A 275 -16.03 -1.78 10.62
C ILE A 275 -15.17 -2.26 9.46
N HIS A 276 -15.75 -2.97 8.49
CA HIS A 276 -15.01 -3.39 7.30
C HIS A 276 -14.46 -2.20 6.51
N ILE A 277 -15.26 -1.14 6.35
CA ILE A 277 -14.85 0.04 5.60
C ILE A 277 -13.81 0.85 6.37
N ILE A 278 -13.97 1.03 7.69
CA ILE A 278 -12.93 1.66 8.53
C ILE A 278 -11.61 0.90 8.40
N MET A 279 -11.65 -0.43 8.52
CA MET A 279 -10.45 -1.26 8.39
C MET A 279 -9.86 -1.23 6.99
N ALA A 280 -10.68 -1.15 5.94
CA ALA A 280 -10.20 -0.99 4.58
C ALA A 280 -9.47 0.35 4.37
N ASN A 281 -9.93 1.43 4.99
CA ASN A 281 -9.23 2.72 4.95
C ASN A 281 -7.96 2.71 5.81
N LEU A 282 -8.00 2.09 7.00
CA LEU A 282 -6.81 1.94 7.84
C LEU A 282 -5.75 1.05 7.20
N TYR A 283 -6.15 -0.04 6.53
CA TYR A 283 -5.23 -0.90 5.78
C TYR A 283 -4.48 -0.12 4.69
N LEU A 284 -5.15 0.79 3.99
CA LEU A 284 -4.50 1.62 2.97
C LEU A 284 -3.67 2.75 3.57
N LEU A 285 -4.08 3.36 4.67
CA LEU A 285 -3.46 4.59 5.16
C LEU A 285 -2.44 4.38 6.28
N MET A 286 -2.56 3.31 7.06
CA MET A 286 -1.66 3.05 8.18
C MET A 286 -0.22 2.78 7.73
N PRO A 287 0.05 1.93 6.72
CA PRO A 287 1.42 1.74 6.23
C PRO A 287 2.10 3.02 5.74
N PRO A 288 1.52 3.81 4.82
CA PRO A 288 2.18 5.02 4.31
C PRO A 288 2.35 6.10 5.38
N THR A 289 1.47 6.16 6.40
CA THR A 289 1.66 7.05 7.55
C THR A 289 2.80 6.56 8.46
N MET A 290 2.88 5.26 8.74
CA MET A 290 3.81 4.72 9.73
C MET A 290 5.20 4.43 9.16
N ASN A 291 5.32 4.11 7.87
CA ASN A 291 6.59 3.79 7.22
C ASN A 291 7.65 4.90 7.45
N PRO A 292 7.39 6.18 7.14
CA PRO A 292 8.35 7.25 7.41
C PRO A 292 8.73 7.38 8.89
N ILE A 293 7.77 7.21 9.80
CA ILE A 293 8.00 7.30 11.24
C ILE A 293 8.91 6.15 11.70
N VAL A 294 8.57 4.91 11.33
CA VAL A 294 9.31 3.71 11.70
C VAL A 294 10.74 3.76 11.15
N TYR A 295 10.92 4.06 9.86
CA TYR A 295 12.25 4.15 9.26
C TYR A 295 13.03 5.36 9.76
N GLY A 296 12.40 6.51 9.95
CA GLY A 296 13.05 7.71 10.47
C GLY A 296 13.53 7.55 11.92
N VAL A 297 12.74 6.93 12.79
CA VAL A 297 13.10 6.71 14.21
C VAL A 297 14.15 5.61 14.35
N LYS A 298 13.99 4.50 13.62
CA LYS A 298 14.82 3.30 13.80
C LYS A 298 16.11 3.31 12.96
N THR A 299 16.20 4.12 11.90
CA THR A 299 17.38 4.14 11.03
C THR A 299 18.28 5.33 11.35
N LYS A 300 19.44 5.04 11.95
CA LYS A 300 20.41 6.05 12.41
C LYS A 300 20.80 7.04 11.30
N GLN A 301 21.10 6.55 10.10
CA GLN A 301 21.52 7.38 8.97
C GLN A 301 20.40 8.33 8.51
N ILE A 302 19.15 7.86 8.45
CA ILE A 302 18.00 8.72 8.11
C ILE A 302 17.85 9.81 9.17
N ARG A 303 17.91 9.43 10.45
CA ARG A 303 17.83 10.40 11.56
C ARG A 303 18.93 11.45 11.49
N GLU A 304 20.17 11.02 11.26
CA GLU A 304 21.31 11.93 11.12
C GLU A 304 21.17 12.86 9.92
N SER A 305 20.74 12.34 8.77
CA SER A 305 20.48 13.15 7.58
C SER A 305 19.33 14.14 7.80
N VAL A 306 18.25 13.76 8.49
CA VAL A 306 17.15 14.67 8.85
C VAL A 306 17.63 15.77 9.80
N ILE A 307 18.41 15.43 10.84
CA ILE A 307 19.01 16.42 11.75
C ILE A 307 19.91 17.37 10.97
N ARG A 308 20.79 16.86 10.10
CA ARG A 308 21.64 17.71 9.25
C ARG A 308 20.81 18.64 8.38
N PHE A 309 19.76 18.13 7.74
CA PHE A 309 18.90 18.93 6.88
C PHE A 309 18.19 20.05 7.64
N LEU A 310 17.58 19.73 8.80
CA LEU A 310 16.86 20.70 9.62
C LEU A 310 17.76 21.76 10.26
N PHE A 311 18.96 21.38 10.73
CA PHE A 311 19.84 22.29 11.47
C PHE A 311 20.90 23.00 10.60
N LYS A 312 21.45 22.36 9.55
CA LYS A 312 22.39 23.05 8.63
C LYS A 312 21.68 23.97 7.62
N GLY A 313 20.41 23.71 7.30
CA GLY A 313 19.59 24.66 6.54
C GLY A 313 19.47 26.02 7.23
N GLY A 314 19.53 26.03 8.57
CA GLY A 314 19.57 27.26 9.37
C GLY A 314 20.86 28.06 9.22
N GLU A 315 22.02 27.40 9.24
CA GLU A 315 23.32 28.11 9.17
C GLU A 315 23.56 28.76 7.79
N ASN A 316 23.11 28.14 6.70
CA ASN A 316 23.20 28.78 5.38
C ASN A 316 22.22 29.95 5.18
N SER A 317 21.21 30.08 6.05
CA SER A 317 20.28 31.21 6.02
C SER A 317 20.83 32.43 6.78
N SER A 318 21.73 32.24 7.75
CA SER A 318 22.35 33.34 8.51
C SER A 318 23.56 33.99 7.84
N HIS A 319 24.07 33.46 6.72
CA HIS A 319 25.19 34.04 5.97
C HIS A 319 24.79 34.81 4.70
N LYS A 320 23.50 35.18 4.55
CA LYS A 320 23.05 36.12 3.52
C LYS A 320 22.35 37.33 4.15
N ILE A 321 23.13 38.17 4.83
CA ILE A 321 22.86 39.60 5.06
C ILE A 321 24.19 40.31 4.80
#